data_AF-A0A2T0WJD2-F1
#
_entry.id   AF-A0A2T0WJD2-F1
#
_cell.length_a   1.000
_cell.length_b   1.000
_cell.length_c   1.000
_cell.angle_alpha   90.00
_cell.angle_beta   90.00
_cell.angle_gamma   90.00
#
_symmetry.space_group_name_H-M   'P 1'
#
loop_
_entity.id
_entity.type
_entity.pdbx_description
1 polymer ?
#
loop_
_entity_poly.entity_id
_entity_poly.type
_entity_poly.pdbx_seq_one_letter_code
_entity_poly.pdbx_strand_id
1 'polypeptide(L)'
;MLDSVKIQRRQSEIRQELAVIVGKSQPSENETRSMEALDTEYRSNETRYRAALIAEDTERREAGAELETRSEREWSDLMANFEMRQVALALDEGRTLSGQTAEIVTELRASGGYRGLPIPWQALEVRAGETVASGTPNPIRTAPIIERLFSSSVASRMGGQMVNVGIGELEYPVATSGVTAGWANGETANVAGPSAYETIDRPLKPDHNLGVQMRLTRKTLKQSGDGLEQAVRRDMNGAIQEAMDKAVFLGSGANGEPTGIFAGASTWGIAENAVDAAASWAAFRSEVVSFMTGNAANGPSDVNALIRPEIFDGMDGTYISGTAVTEWDRLTQALGGVTMSHNALAAPTGDPAASSVVLTTSAGGVAPFFVGTFGAIDLVRDVFSDAQSGGLRLTALATMDVTISRAAQIRIMTGVR
;
A
#
# COMPACT_ATOMS: atom_id res chain seq x y z
N MET A 1 18.11 -73.93 -16.19
CA MET A 1 17.09 -75.01 -16.11
C MET A 1 17.41 -75.80 -14.86
N LEU A 2 16.49 -75.79 -13.89
CA LEU A 2 16.67 -76.40 -12.56
C LEU A 2 17.05 -77.88 -12.69
N ASP A 3 17.96 -78.34 -11.84
CA ASP A 3 18.42 -79.73 -11.86
C ASP A 3 17.31 -80.68 -11.42
N SER A 4 16.41 -80.22 -10.55
CA SER A 4 15.16 -80.91 -10.20
C SER A 4 14.32 -81.25 -11.43
N VAL A 5 14.13 -80.30 -12.35
CA VAL A 5 13.32 -80.47 -13.57
C VAL A 5 13.97 -81.45 -14.56
N LYS A 6 15.30 -81.44 -14.70
CA LYS A 6 16.01 -82.40 -15.55
C LYS A 6 15.83 -83.82 -15.04
N ILE A 7 15.96 -84.02 -13.73
CA ILE A 7 15.81 -85.33 -13.09
C ILE A 7 14.37 -85.84 -13.24
N GLN A 8 13.37 -84.98 -13.02
CA GLN A 8 11.97 -85.34 -13.17
C GLN A 8 11.62 -85.76 -14.61
N ARG A 9 12.17 -85.06 -15.60
CA ARG A 9 11.99 -85.43 -17.01
C ARG A 9 12.57 -86.83 -17.29
N ARG A 10 13.79 -87.10 -16.81
CA ARG A 10 14.42 -88.42 -16.98
C ARG A 10 13.63 -89.53 -16.30
N GLN A 11 13.09 -89.28 -15.11
CA GLN A 11 12.19 -90.22 -14.43
C GLN A 11 10.92 -90.51 -15.25
N SER A 12 10.35 -89.51 -15.93
CA SER A 12 9.18 -89.69 -16.80
C SER A 12 9.52 -90.55 -18.03
N GLU A 13 10.69 -90.33 -18.63
CA GLU A 13 11.17 -91.12 -19.77
C GLU A 13 11.37 -92.59 -19.38
N ILE A 14 12.01 -92.84 -18.23
CA ILE A 14 12.19 -94.18 -17.67
C ILE A 14 10.83 -94.89 -17.45
N ARG A 15 9.83 -94.19 -16.92
CA ARG A 15 8.48 -94.75 -16.75
C ARG A 15 7.82 -95.13 -18.07
N GLN A 16 8.02 -94.33 -19.12
CA GLN A 16 7.50 -94.64 -20.46
C GLN A 16 8.17 -95.89 -21.03
N GLU A 17 9.48 -96.02 -20.90
CA GLU A 17 10.21 -97.20 -21.35
C GLU A 17 9.79 -98.46 -20.57
N LEU A 18 9.67 -98.38 -19.24
CA LEU A 18 9.19 -99.48 -18.41
C LEU A 18 7.75 -99.89 -18.76
N ALA A 19 6.85 -98.93 -19.06
CA ALA A 19 5.47 -99.22 -19.42
C ALA A 19 5.36 -100.05 -20.71
N VAL A 20 6.25 -99.83 -21.69
CA VAL A 20 6.29 -100.61 -22.94
C VAL A 20 6.72 -102.05 -22.67
N ILE A 21 7.66 -102.27 -21.74
CA ILE A 21 8.21 -103.60 -21.46
C ILE A 21 7.24 -104.42 -20.58
N VAL A 22 6.65 -103.82 -19.54
CA VAL A 22 5.75 -104.51 -18.59
C VAL A 22 4.44 -104.97 -19.25
N GLY A 23 4.02 -104.33 -20.34
CA GLY A 23 2.82 -104.72 -21.09
C GLY A 23 2.93 -106.05 -21.86
N LYS A 24 4.12 -106.66 -21.94
CA LYS A 24 4.34 -107.92 -22.68
C LYS A 24 4.21 -109.14 -21.75
N SER A 25 3.44 -110.14 -22.18
CA SER A 25 3.16 -111.34 -21.36
C SER A 25 4.35 -112.31 -21.21
N GLN A 26 5.35 -112.25 -22.08
CA GLN A 26 6.62 -112.98 -21.94
C GLN A 26 7.80 -112.11 -22.42
N PRO A 27 8.39 -111.26 -21.55
CA PRO A 27 9.56 -110.46 -21.90
C PRO A 27 10.81 -111.34 -22.06
N SER A 28 11.70 -110.94 -22.97
CA SER A 28 13.00 -111.61 -23.18
C SER A 28 13.98 -111.31 -22.04
N GLU A 29 15.03 -112.14 -21.89
CA GLU A 29 16.02 -111.99 -20.79
C GLU A 29 16.74 -110.63 -20.81
N ASN A 30 17.00 -110.07 -21.99
CA ASN A 30 17.58 -108.72 -22.14
C ASN A 30 16.61 -107.62 -21.71
N GLU A 31 15.31 -107.78 -21.97
CA GLU A 31 14.29 -106.82 -21.54
C GLU A 31 14.12 -106.85 -20.02
N THR A 32 14.20 -108.03 -19.39
CA THR A 32 14.19 -108.16 -17.92
C THR A 32 15.39 -107.47 -17.28
N ARG A 33 16.60 -107.64 -17.82
CA ARG A 33 17.78 -106.92 -17.35
C ARG A 33 17.68 -105.40 -17.54
N SER A 34 17.07 -104.97 -18.64
CA SER A 34 16.79 -103.54 -18.87
C SER A 34 15.81 -102.98 -17.85
N MET A 35 14.81 -103.76 -17.42
CA MET A 35 13.87 -103.33 -16.38
C MET A 35 14.57 -103.11 -15.03
N GLU A 36 15.47 -104.01 -14.62
CA GLU A 36 16.22 -103.87 -13.36
C GLU A 36 17.17 -102.66 -13.38
N ALA A 37 17.83 -102.41 -14.51
CA ALA A 37 18.70 -101.25 -14.68
C ALA A 37 17.90 -99.93 -14.61
N LEU A 38 16.77 -99.88 -15.32
CA LEU A 38 15.88 -98.72 -15.33
C LEU A 38 15.24 -98.45 -13.95
N ASP A 39 14.83 -99.49 -13.20
CA ASP A 39 14.30 -99.33 -11.85
C ASP A 39 15.37 -98.80 -10.87
N THR A 40 16.61 -99.30 -10.99
CA THR A 40 17.73 -98.81 -10.17
C THR A 40 18.05 -97.35 -10.47
N GLU A 41 18.09 -96.96 -11.76
CA GLU A 41 18.28 -95.56 -12.17
C GLU A 41 17.14 -94.68 -11.62
N TYR A 42 15.90 -95.16 -11.71
CA TYR A 42 14.73 -94.44 -11.21
C TYR A 42 14.82 -94.16 -9.70
N ARG A 43 15.20 -95.15 -8.89
CA ARG A 43 15.37 -94.99 -7.43
C ARG A 43 16.51 -94.04 -7.07
N SER A 44 17.63 -94.12 -7.79
CA SER A 44 18.75 -93.19 -7.59
C SER A 44 18.35 -91.75 -7.90
N ASN A 45 17.61 -91.56 -8.99
CA ASN A 45 17.09 -90.26 -9.40
C ASN A 45 16.12 -89.67 -8.37
N GLU A 46 15.31 -90.49 -7.69
CA GLU A 46 14.40 -90.02 -6.64
C GLU A 46 15.14 -89.38 -5.46
N THR A 47 16.24 -89.98 -5.01
CA THR A 47 17.07 -89.41 -3.93
C THR A 47 17.72 -88.10 -4.36
N ARG A 48 18.23 -88.03 -5.60
CA ARG A 48 18.85 -86.82 -6.15
C ARG A 48 17.84 -85.69 -6.37
N TYR A 49 16.63 -86.03 -6.80
CA TYR A 49 15.55 -85.07 -6.99
C TYR A 49 15.20 -84.35 -5.67
N ARG A 50 15.09 -85.10 -4.57
CA ARG A 50 14.82 -84.51 -3.24
C ARG A 50 15.94 -83.59 -2.76
N ALA A 51 17.20 -83.97 -2.96
CA ALA A 51 18.34 -83.13 -2.61
C ALA A 51 18.37 -81.84 -3.44
N ALA A 52 18.10 -81.93 -4.75
CA ALA A 52 18.05 -80.77 -5.64
C ALA A 52 16.95 -79.77 -5.23
N LEU A 53 15.76 -80.27 -4.87
CA LEU A 53 14.66 -79.40 -4.42
C LEU A 53 15.02 -78.61 -3.16
N ILE A 54 15.71 -79.22 -2.20
CA ILE A 54 16.08 -78.54 -0.95
C ILE A 54 17.12 -77.45 -1.22
N ALA A 55 18.16 -77.76 -2.01
CA ALA A 55 19.21 -76.79 -2.32
C ALA A 55 18.68 -75.59 -3.13
N GLU A 56 17.87 -75.87 -4.15
CA GLU A 56 17.26 -74.82 -4.99
C GLU A 56 16.29 -73.92 -4.20
N ASP A 57 15.59 -74.46 -3.20
CA ASP A 57 14.69 -73.69 -2.34
C ASP A 57 15.45 -72.77 -1.37
N THR A 58 16.58 -73.22 -0.84
CA THR A 58 17.45 -72.38 0.00
C THR A 58 18.06 -71.22 -0.78
N GLU A 59 18.63 -71.46 -1.96
CA GLU A 59 19.21 -70.39 -2.79
C GLU A 59 18.16 -69.35 -3.22
N ARG A 60 16.93 -69.78 -3.52
CA ARG A 60 15.83 -68.87 -3.85
C ARG A 60 15.43 -67.97 -2.70
N ARG A 61 15.44 -68.47 -1.45
CA ARG A 61 15.11 -67.63 -0.28
C ARG A 61 16.18 -66.60 0.01
N GLU A 62 17.45 -66.98 -0.07
CA GLU A 62 18.56 -66.06 0.21
C GLU A 62 18.63 -64.94 -0.83
N ALA A 63 18.47 -65.27 -2.12
CA ALA A 63 18.41 -64.26 -3.18
C ALA A 63 17.18 -63.35 -3.05
N GLY A 64 16.03 -63.88 -2.60
CA GLY A 64 14.82 -63.08 -2.35
C GLY A 64 15.01 -62.05 -1.23
N ALA A 65 15.60 -62.46 -0.10
CA ALA A 65 15.82 -61.59 1.04
C ALA A 65 16.80 -60.42 0.75
N GLU A 66 17.82 -60.65 -0.07
CA GLU A 66 18.79 -59.61 -0.42
C GLU A 66 18.24 -58.59 -1.44
N LEU A 67 17.36 -59.02 -2.33
CA LEU A 67 16.70 -58.15 -3.32
C LEU A 67 15.61 -57.28 -2.66
N GLU A 68 14.79 -57.83 -1.77
CA GLU A 68 13.71 -57.09 -1.10
C GLU A 68 14.27 -55.92 -0.26
N THR A 69 15.30 -56.17 0.55
CA THR A 69 15.87 -55.12 1.44
C THR A 69 16.62 -54.01 0.72
N ARG A 70 17.03 -54.22 -0.54
CA ARG A 70 17.73 -53.20 -1.34
C ARG A 70 16.74 -52.21 -1.96
N SER A 71 15.61 -52.72 -2.46
CA SER A 71 14.54 -51.91 -3.04
C SER A 71 13.85 -51.01 -2.02
N GLU A 72 13.62 -51.49 -0.79
CA GLU A 72 13.00 -50.69 0.27
C GLU A 72 13.89 -49.55 0.77
N ARG A 73 15.22 -49.76 0.81
CA ARG A 73 16.18 -48.74 1.22
C ARG A 73 16.31 -47.63 0.19
N GLU A 74 16.42 -47.98 -1.09
CA GLU A 74 16.49 -47.00 -2.18
C GLU A 74 15.21 -46.15 -2.25
N TRP A 75 14.03 -46.76 -2.06
CA TRP A 75 12.77 -46.03 -1.98
C TRP A 75 12.72 -45.11 -0.76
N SER A 76 13.14 -45.58 0.41
CA SER A 76 13.19 -44.77 1.63
C SER A 76 14.12 -43.55 1.49
N ASP A 77 15.27 -43.70 0.85
CA ASP A 77 16.23 -42.62 0.63
C ASP A 77 15.72 -41.58 -0.37
N LEU A 78 15.00 -42.02 -1.42
CA LEU A 78 14.31 -41.11 -2.35
C LEU A 78 13.20 -40.33 -1.66
N MET A 79 12.43 -40.97 -0.77
CA MET A 79 11.34 -40.34 -0.02
C MET A 79 11.83 -39.30 1.01
N ALA A 80 13.01 -39.50 1.61
CA ALA A 80 13.54 -38.62 2.65
C ALA A 80 13.71 -37.15 2.22
N ASN A 81 13.90 -36.92 0.92
CA ASN A 81 14.13 -35.59 0.34
C ASN A 81 12.96 -35.09 -0.51
N PHE A 82 11.78 -35.69 -0.37
CA PHE A 82 10.58 -35.24 -1.08
C PHE A 82 10.06 -33.91 -0.50
N GLU A 83 10.02 -32.85 -1.32
CA GLU A 83 9.61 -31.51 -0.88
C GLU A 83 8.16 -31.19 -1.27
N MET A 84 7.23 -31.28 -0.30
CA MET A 84 5.82 -30.87 -0.48
C MET A 84 5.65 -29.42 -0.95
N ARG A 85 6.60 -28.54 -0.61
CA ARG A 85 6.63 -27.15 -1.07
C ARG A 85 6.75 -27.04 -2.59
N GLN A 86 7.53 -27.90 -3.25
CA GLN A 86 7.67 -27.86 -4.71
C GLN A 86 6.36 -28.26 -5.39
N VAL A 87 5.62 -29.21 -4.83
CA VAL A 87 4.30 -29.61 -5.35
C VAL A 87 3.27 -28.48 -5.21
N ALA A 88 3.27 -27.78 -4.07
CA ALA A 88 2.39 -26.62 -3.86
C ALA A 88 2.70 -25.48 -4.85
N LEU A 89 3.98 -25.15 -5.06
CA LEU A 89 4.40 -24.13 -6.01
C LEU A 89 4.16 -24.54 -7.48
N ALA A 90 4.24 -25.83 -7.79
CA ALA A 90 3.90 -26.34 -9.11
C ALA A 90 2.39 -26.23 -9.41
N LEU A 91 1.52 -26.37 -8.41
CA LEU A 91 0.07 -26.21 -8.56
C LEU A 91 -0.37 -24.73 -8.62
N ASP A 92 0.27 -23.85 -7.83
CA ASP A 92 -0.14 -22.44 -7.73
C ASP A 92 0.51 -21.56 -8.82
N GLU A 93 1.79 -21.79 -9.13
CA GLU A 93 2.59 -20.93 -10.03
C GLU A 93 3.00 -21.63 -11.34
N GLY A 94 2.68 -22.92 -11.53
CA GLY A 94 3.08 -23.68 -12.71
C GLY A 94 4.58 -23.97 -12.83
N ARG A 95 5.33 -23.85 -11.72
CA ARG A 95 6.78 -24.15 -11.69
C ARG A 95 7.05 -25.63 -11.94
N THR A 96 8.11 -25.92 -12.70
CA THR A 96 8.56 -27.30 -12.96
C THR A 96 9.17 -27.91 -11.71
N LEU A 97 8.75 -29.14 -11.38
CA LEU A 97 9.37 -29.94 -10.31
C LEU A 97 10.82 -30.27 -10.67
N SER A 98 11.68 -30.40 -9.66
CA SER A 98 13.10 -30.74 -9.84
C SER A 98 13.58 -31.79 -8.85
N GLY A 99 14.64 -32.52 -9.22
CA GLY A 99 15.27 -33.54 -8.38
C GLY A 99 14.35 -34.71 -8.03
N GLN A 100 14.55 -35.29 -6.83
CA GLN A 100 13.86 -36.51 -6.36
C GLN A 100 12.34 -36.34 -6.28
N THR A 101 11.84 -35.11 -6.05
CA THR A 101 10.39 -34.82 -6.05
C THR A 101 9.79 -34.98 -7.46
N ALA A 102 10.53 -34.62 -8.52
CA ALA A 102 10.07 -34.80 -9.89
C ALA A 102 10.05 -36.28 -10.32
N GLU A 103 11.04 -37.05 -9.88
CA GLU A 103 11.18 -38.48 -10.18
C GLU A 103 10.03 -39.27 -9.57
N ILE A 104 9.78 -39.10 -8.27
CA ILE A 104 8.68 -39.76 -7.55
C ILE A 104 7.31 -39.43 -8.17
N VAL A 105 7.08 -38.14 -8.49
CA VAL A 105 5.82 -37.71 -9.12
C VAL A 105 5.65 -38.31 -10.52
N THR A 106 6.73 -38.46 -11.28
CA THR A 106 6.71 -39.04 -12.62
C THR A 106 6.42 -40.55 -12.56
N GLU A 107 7.05 -41.25 -11.62
CA GLU A 107 6.84 -42.69 -11.39
C GLU A 107 5.41 -42.98 -10.93
N LEU A 108 4.87 -42.17 -10.01
CA LEU A 108 3.47 -42.27 -9.59
C LEU A 108 2.51 -42.00 -10.76
N ARG A 109 2.82 -41.04 -11.64
CA ARG A 109 2.00 -40.77 -12.83
C ARG A 109 2.05 -41.91 -13.85
N ALA A 110 3.17 -42.62 -13.95
CA ALA A 110 3.30 -43.78 -14.84
C ALA A 110 2.53 -45.00 -14.31
N SER A 111 2.46 -45.16 -12.98
CA SER A 111 1.79 -46.29 -12.32
C SER A 111 0.27 -46.07 -12.10
N GLY A 112 -0.22 -44.82 -12.13
CA GLY A 112 -1.64 -44.50 -11.94
C GLY A 112 -2.14 -43.30 -12.74
N GLY A 113 -3.41 -43.35 -13.15
CA GLY A 113 -4.07 -42.28 -13.91
C GLY A 113 -4.50 -41.11 -13.03
N TYR A 114 -3.57 -40.23 -12.67
CA TYR A 114 -3.86 -39.06 -11.84
C TYR A 114 -4.11 -37.81 -12.69
N ARG A 115 -5.24 -37.12 -12.45
CA ARG A 115 -5.54 -35.82 -13.09
C ARG A 115 -4.75 -34.64 -12.48
N GLY A 116 -4.21 -34.80 -11.27
CA GLY A 116 -3.39 -33.81 -10.57
C GLY A 116 -1.92 -34.22 -10.45
N LEU A 117 -1.19 -33.55 -9.56
CA LEU A 117 0.17 -33.94 -9.16
C LEU A 117 0.08 -35.05 -8.09
N PRO A 118 0.42 -36.32 -8.40
CA PRO A 118 0.36 -37.41 -7.43
C PRO A 118 1.40 -37.23 -6.33
N ILE A 119 0.99 -37.46 -5.09
CA ILE A 119 1.84 -37.35 -3.90
C ILE A 119 1.80 -38.71 -3.18
N PRO A 120 2.96 -39.29 -2.80
CA PRO A 120 2.97 -40.56 -2.09
C PRO A 120 2.33 -40.44 -0.71
N TRP A 121 1.57 -41.46 -0.29
CA TRP A 121 0.83 -41.47 0.98
C TRP A 121 1.73 -41.25 2.20
N GLN A 122 2.95 -41.79 2.18
CA GLN A 122 3.93 -41.63 3.25
C GLN A 122 4.44 -40.17 3.40
N ALA A 123 4.31 -39.32 2.37
CA ALA A 123 4.60 -37.88 2.48
C ALA A 123 3.45 -37.09 3.14
N LEU A 124 2.26 -37.67 3.25
CA LEU A 124 1.08 -37.08 3.89
C LEU A 124 0.86 -37.59 5.33
N GLU A 125 1.59 -38.62 5.76
CA GLU A 125 1.58 -39.07 7.17
C GLU A 125 2.38 -38.11 8.06
N VAL A 126 1.71 -37.03 8.47
CA VAL A 126 2.18 -36.14 9.54
C VAL A 126 2.17 -36.92 10.85
N ARG A 127 3.30 -36.95 11.57
CA ARG A 127 3.36 -37.38 12.99
C ARG A 127 2.32 -36.57 13.76
N ALA A 128 1.24 -37.23 14.15
CA ALA A 128 0.10 -36.62 14.80
C ALA A 128 0.49 -36.03 16.17
N GLY A 129 0.48 -34.71 16.26
CA GLY A 129 0.60 -33.97 17.50
C GLY A 129 0.84 -32.48 17.22
N GLU A 130 -0.12 -31.65 17.62
CA GLU A 130 -0.08 -30.16 17.62
C GLU A 130 -0.33 -29.43 16.28
N THR A 131 -1.59 -29.17 15.95
CA THR A 131 -2.31 -27.94 16.34
C THR A 131 -3.66 -27.82 15.63
N VAL A 132 -4.67 -27.47 16.41
CA VAL A 132 -6.00 -27.05 15.96
C VAL A 132 -5.88 -25.61 15.47
N ALA A 133 -6.27 -25.32 14.23
CA ALA A 133 -6.66 -23.97 13.82
C ALA A 133 -7.70 -24.04 12.70
N SER A 134 -8.93 -23.69 13.06
CA SER A 134 -9.98 -23.32 12.15
C SER A 134 -9.56 -22.10 11.31
N GLY A 135 -9.93 -22.12 10.03
CA GLY A 135 -9.74 -20.98 9.15
C GLY A 135 -9.57 -21.43 7.71
N THR A 136 -10.68 -21.68 7.02
CA THR A 136 -10.71 -21.50 5.56
C THR A 136 -10.04 -20.15 5.24
N PRO A 137 -8.96 -20.11 4.44
CA PRO A 137 -8.43 -18.84 3.96
C PRO A 137 -9.54 -18.19 3.14
N ASN A 138 -10.20 -17.17 3.70
CA ASN A 138 -11.03 -16.29 2.90
C ASN A 138 -10.06 -15.50 2.01
N PRO A 139 -10.11 -15.63 0.66
CA PRO A 139 -9.39 -14.73 -0.21
C PRO A 139 -10.05 -13.35 -0.12
N ILE A 140 -9.57 -12.53 0.81
CA ILE A 140 -9.95 -11.12 0.89
C ILE A 140 -9.34 -10.45 -0.33
N ARG A 141 -10.17 -10.15 -1.33
CA ARG A 141 -9.81 -9.16 -2.35
C ARG A 141 -9.82 -7.80 -1.66
N THR A 142 -8.65 -7.25 -1.39
CA THR A 142 -8.50 -5.88 -0.92
C THR A 142 -9.02 -4.96 -2.02
N ALA A 143 -10.21 -4.39 -1.82
CA ALA A 143 -10.71 -3.29 -2.63
C ALA A 143 -9.68 -2.13 -2.59
N PRO A 144 -9.64 -1.24 -3.60
CA PRO A 144 -8.79 -0.06 -3.53
C PRO A 144 -9.02 0.70 -2.21
N ILE A 145 -7.93 1.15 -1.58
CA ILE A 145 -7.98 1.87 -0.31
C ILE A 145 -8.89 3.09 -0.49
N ILE A 146 -9.96 3.16 0.31
CA ILE A 146 -10.90 4.29 0.30
C ILE A 146 -10.18 5.49 0.90
N GLU A 147 -10.19 6.58 0.15
CA GLU A 147 -9.40 7.77 0.37
C GLU A 147 -10.00 8.65 1.48
N ARG A 148 -9.16 9.53 2.05
CA ARG A 148 -9.64 10.67 2.82
C ARG A 148 -10.13 11.76 1.85
N LEU A 149 -11.32 12.30 2.05
CA LEU A 149 -11.90 13.32 1.16
C LEU A 149 -11.09 14.62 1.28
N PHE A 150 -10.57 15.15 0.17
CA PHE A 150 -9.79 16.38 0.16
C PHE A 150 -10.51 17.51 -0.58
N SER A 151 -10.63 18.66 0.09
CA SER A 151 -10.94 19.93 -0.57
C SER A 151 -9.65 20.48 -1.18
N SER A 152 -9.72 21.05 -2.38
CA SER A 152 -8.60 21.81 -2.98
C SER A 152 -8.07 22.85 -1.98
N SER A 153 -6.75 23.07 -1.94
CA SER A 153 -6.08 23.94 -0.97
C SER A 153 -6.82 25.27 -0.74
N VAL A 154 -7.11 25.54 0.52
CA VAL A 154 -7.80 26.75 0.99
C VAL A 154 -6.95 27.98 0.72
N ALA A 155 -5.63 27.87 0.89
CA ALA A 155 -4.70 28.97 0.64
C ALA A 155 -4.78 29.47 -0.82
N SER A 156 -4.88 28.56 -1.79
CA SER A 156 -5.04 28.92 -3.20
C SER A 156 -6.37 29.60 -3.50
N ARG A 157 -7.47 29.13 -2.90
CA ARG A 157 -8.80 29.75 -3.06
C ARG A 157 -8.88 31.16 -2.46
N MET A 158 -8.08 31.42 -1.44
CA MET A 158 -7.95 32.75 -0.82
C MET A 158 -6.96 33.67 -1.56
N GLY A 159 -6.54 33.31 -2.77
CA GLY A 159 -5.66 34.12 -3.61
C GLY A 159 -4.19 34.06 -3.24
N GLY A 160 -3.78 33.14 -2.35
CA GLY A 160 -2.38 32.93 -2.01
C GLY A 160 -1.57 32.46 -3.21
N GLN A 161 -0.39 33.04 -3.40
CA GLN A 161 0.53 32.63 -4.47
C GLN A 161 1.62 31.73 -3.91
N MET A 162 1.77 30.54 -4.50
CA MET A 162 2.89 29.64 -4.23
C MET A 162 4.14 30.14 -4.95
N VAL A 163 5.23 30.30 -4.22
CA VAL A 163 6.52 30.77 -4.75
C VAL A 163 7.58 29.72 -4.47
N ASN A 164 8.26 29.25 -5.52
CA ASN A 164 9.38 28.34 -5.36
C ASN A 164 10.67 29.14 -5.19
N VAL A 165 11.30 29.05 -4.02
CA VAL A 165 12.58 29.70 -3.74
C VAL A 165 13.69 28.68 -4.01
N GLY A 166 14.46 28.90 -5.08
CA GLY A 166 15.44 27.92 -5.56
C GLY A 166 16.69 27.79 -4.68
N ILE A 167 17.19 28.91 -4.14
CA ILE A 167 18.31 29.01 -3.19
C ILE A 167 18.21 30.34 -2.42
N GLY A 168 18.59 30.35 -1.15
CA GLY A 168 18.67 31.57 -0.34
C GLY A 168 17.33 32.16 0.08
N GLU A 169 17.33 33.44 0.44
CA GLU A 169 16.15 34.20 0.84
C GLU A 169 15.59 34.93 -0.38
N LEU A 170 14.26 35.00 -0.50
CA LEU A 170 13.59 35.82 -1.50
C LEU A 170 12.88 36.97 -0.79
N GLU A 171 13.17 38.19 -1.19
CA GLU A 171 12.60 39.40 -0.60
C GLU A 171 11.63 40.06 -1.56
N TYR A 172 10.45 40.43 -1.05
CA TYR A 172 9.48 41.23 -1.78
C TYR A 172 9.43 42.64 -1.19
N PRO A 173 10.04 43.65 -1.83
CA PRO A 173 9.93 45.03 -1.39
C PRO A 173 8.53 45.55 -1.69
N VAL A 174 7.81 46.01 -0.67
CA VAL A 174 6.44 46.49 -0.79
C VAL A 174 6.41 47.99 -0.54
N ALA A 175 5.97 48.75 -1.55
CA ALA A 175 5.79 50.19 -1.42
C ALA A 175 4.75 50.54 -0.36
N THR A 176 5.12 51.37 0.60
CA THR A 176 4.24 51.86 1.68
C THR A 176 3.89 53.33 1.54
N SER A 177 4.68 54.12 0.82
CA SER A 177 4.39 55.53 0.54
C SER A 177 3.40 55.67 -0.63
N GLY A 178 2.32 56.43 -0.42
CA GLY A 178 1.47 56.92 -1.51
C GLY A 178 2.04 58.22 -2.07
N VAL A 179 2.35 58.27 -3.37
CA VAL A 179 2.67 59.53 -4.05
C VAL A 179 1.42 60.39 -4.11
N THR A 180 1.46 61.58 -3.51
CA THR A 180 0.31 62.49 -3.46
C THR A 180 0.27 63.36 -4.72
N ALA A 181 -0.83 63.28 -5.46
CA ALA A 181 -1.10 64.21 -6.55
C ALA A 181 -1.70 65.52 -5.99
N GLY A 182 -1.14 66.66 -6.39
CA GLY A 182 -1.65 67.97 -6.01
C GLY A 182 -1.78 68.87 -7.24
N TRP A 183 -2.90 69.59 -7.34
CA TRP A 183 -3.12 70.58 -8.39
C TRP A 183 -2.32 71.86 -8.11
N ALA A 184 -1.70 72.42 -9.13
CA ALA A 184 -1.11 73.76 -9.04
C ALA A 184 -2.22 74.79 -8.82
N ASN A 185 -2.04 75.68 -7.84
CA ASN A 185 -2.99 76.77 -7.58
C ASN A 185 -2.61 78.02 -8.37
N GLY A 186 -2.98 78.04 -9.66
CA GLY A 186 -2.70 79.13 -10.60
C GLY A 186 -1.72 78.74 -11.72
N GLU A 187 -1.73 79.50 -12.82
CA GLU A 187 -1.03 79.18 -14.07
C GLU A 187 0.50 79.10 -13.93
N THR A 188 1.07 79.81 -12.95
CA THR A 188 2.52 79.83 -12.66
C THR A 188 2.87 79.18 -11.32
N ALA A 189 1.91 78.51 -10.66
CA ALA A 189 2.15 77.91 -9.36
C ALA A 189 2.81 76.54 -9.47
N ASN A 190 3.62 76.20 -8.47
CA ASN A 190 4.17 74.87 -8.35
C ASN A 190 3.08 73.89 -7.90
N VAL A 191 3.12 72.68 -8.44
CA VAL A 191 2.38 71.52 -7.90
C VAL A 191 2.96 71.10 -6.54
N ALA A 192 2.26 70.21 -5.85
CA ALA A 192 2.76 69.61 -4.60
C ALA A 192 4.19 69.04 -4.79
N GLY A 193 5.06 69.30 -3.81
CA GLY A 193 6.46 68.87 -3.84
C GLY A 193 6.63 67.34 -3.81
N PRO A 194 7.82 66.82 -4.18
CA PRO A 194 8.06 65.38 -4.27
C PRO A 194 7.94 64.70 -2.91
N SER A 195 7.11 63.65 -2.83
CA SER A 195 7.04 62.75 -1.68
C SER A 195 8.19 61.74 -1.74
N ALA A 196 8.83 61.45 -0.61
CA ALA A 196 9.81 60.36 -0.52
C ALA A 196 9.11 59.01 -0.79
N TYR A 197 9.74 58.17 -1.62
CA TYR A 197 9.27 56.82 -1.88
C TYR A 197 9.86 55.86 -0.84
N GLU A 198 8.99 55.22 -0.07
CA GLU A 198 9.36 54.28 0.99
C GLU A 198 8.86 52.87 0.67
N THR A 199 9.70 51.87 0.96
CA THR A 199 9.36 50.46 0.88
C THR A 199 9.57 49.79 2.24
N ILE A 200 8.71 48.83 2.57
CA ILE A 200 8.94 47.87 3.64
C ILE A 200 9.27 46.54 2.98
N ASP A 201 10.40 45.97 3.39
CA ASP A 201 10.79 44.68 2.90
C ASP A 201 10.08 43.56 3.67
N ARG A 202 9.53 42.61 2.92
CA ARG A 202 8.89 41.40 3.47
C ARG A 202 9.74 40.21 3.08
N PRO A 203 10.62 39.73 3.98
CA PRO A 203 11.40 38.54 3.70
C PRO A 203 10.47 37.33 3.63
N LEU A 204 10.73 36.45 2.67
CA LEU A 204 10.14 35.12 2.57
C LEU A 204 11.29 34.11 2.68
N LYS A 205 11.32 33.38 3.79
CA LYS A 205 12.42 32.50 4.13
C LYS A 205 11.89 31.11 4.50
N PRO A 206 11.83 30.18 3.53
CA PRO A 206 11.46 28.79 3.78
C PRO A 206 12.45 28.08 4.72
N ASP A 207 12.29 28.27 6.03
CA ASP A 207 13.11 27.65 7.08
C ASP A 207 12.33 26.55 7.84
N HIS A 208 11.02 26.45 7.64
CA HIS A 208 10.16 25.56 8.40
C HIS A 208 9.95 24.23 7.66
N ASN A 209 10.37 23.14 8.29
CA ASN A 209 10.30 21.79 7.72
C ASN A 209 9.05 21.06 8.20
N LEU A 210 8.10 20.84 7.30
CA LEU A 210 6.97 19.95 7.48
C LEU A 210 7.38 18.53 7.06
N GLY A 211 7.19 17.55 7.94
CA GLY A 211 7.48 16.14 7.66
C GLY A 211 6.27 15.24 7.87
N VAL A 212 5.94 14.42 6.88
CA VAL A 212 4.93 13.35 6.99
C VAL A 212 5.62 12.00 6.86
N GLN A 213 5.44 11.14 7.87
CA GLN A 213 5.98 9.79 7.88
C GLN A 213 4.88 8.75 7.74
N MET A 214 5.14 7.75 6.92
CA MET A 214 4.27 6.60 6.78
C MET A 214 5.09 5.31 6.92
N ARG A 215 4.58 4.37 7.71
CA ARG A 215 5.20 3.06 7.93
C ARG A 215 4.39 1.99 7.22
N LEU A 216 5.05 1.25 6.34
CA LEU A 216 4.48 0.14 5.57
C LEU A 216 5.02 -1.17 6.13
N THR A 217 4.12 -2.10 6.48
CA THR A 217 4.54 -3.42 6.96
C THR A 217 4.97 -4.31 5.79
N ARG A 218 5.82 -5.31 6.08
CA ARG A 218 6.24 -6.32 5.09
C ARG A 218 5.07 -7.05 4.45
N LYS A 219 4.00 -7.29 5.22
CA LYS A 219 2.78 -7.96 4.75
C LYS A 219 2.03 -7.06 3.76
N THR A 220 1.87 -5.78 4.09
CA THR A 220 1.24 -4.78 3.21
C THR A 220 1.99 -4.66 1.88
N LEU A 221 3.32 -4.62 1.91
CA LEU A 221 4.16 -4.56 0.71
C LEU A 221 4.04 -5.82 -0.18
N LYS A 222 3.81 -6.99 0.40
CA LYS A 222 3.69 -8.26 -0.34
C LYS A 222 2.28 -8.51 -0.87
N GLN A 223 1.25 -8.04 -0.17
CA GLN A 223 -0.15 -8.30 -0.48
C GLN A 223 -0.80 -7.23 -1.33
N SER A 224 -0.26 -6.01 -1.29
CA SER A 224 -0.83 -4.86 -1.99
C SER A 224 0.06 -4.56 -3.19
N GLY A 225 -0.42 -4.89 -4.40
CA GLY A 225 0.26 -4.56 -5.66
C GLY A 225 0.20 -3.06 -5.97
N ASP A 226 0.13 -2.69 -7.25
CA ASP A 226 0.21 -1.30 -7.76
C ASP A 226 -0.76 -0.30 -7.10
N GLY A 227 -1.86 -0.77 -6.51
CA GLY A 227 -2.82 0.08 -5.77
C GLY A 227 -2.26 0.69 -4.48
N LEU A 228 -1.26 0.07 -3.85
CA LEU A 228 -0.66 0.60 -2.63
C LEU A 228 0.07 1.91 -2.88
N GLU A 229 0.90 1.97 -3.92
CA GLU A 229 1.70 3.15 -4.22
C GLU A 229 0.83 4.37 -4.53
N GLN A 230 -0.24 4.18 -5.30
CA GLN A 230 -1.18 5.26 -5.61
C GLN A 230 -1.92 5.74 -4.35
N ALA A 231 -2.33 4.84 -3.47
CA ALA A 231 -2.98 5.20 -2.21
C ALA A 231 -2.02 5.97 -1.29
N VAL A 232 -0.78 5.49 -1.15
CA VAL A 232 0.28 6.13 -0.39
C VAL A 232 0.55 7.54 -0.90
N ARG A 233 0.71 7.70 -2.22
CA ARG A 233 0.97 9.02 -2.83
C ARG A 233 -0.16 9.99 -2.54
N ARG A 234 -1.41 9.54 -2.66
CA ARG A 234 -2.59 10.40 -2.42
C ARG A 234 -2.73 10.78 -0.95
N ASP A 235 -2.53 9.83 -0.03
CA ASP A 235 -2.64 10.08 1.40
C ASP A 235 -1.55 11.03 1.89
N MET A 236 -0.30 10.80 1.49
CA MET A 236 0.81 11.70 1.83
C MET A 236 0.60 13.11 1.25
N ASN A 237 0.16 13.22 -0.01
CA ASN A 237 -0.16 14.52 -0.60
C ASN A 237 -1.27 15.25 0.17
N GLY A 238 -2.32 14.53 0.56
CA GLY A 238 -3.43 15.14 1.30
C GLY A 238 -3.05 15.55 2.73
N ALA A 239 -2.24 14.76 3.43
CA ALA A 239 -1.70 15.11 4.73
C ALA A 239 -0.81 16.38 4.66
N ILE A 240 0.03 16.48 3.64
CA ILE A 240 0.86 17.67 3.40
C ILE A 240 -0.03 18.89 3.11
N GLN A 241 -1.03 18.76 2.24
CA GLN A 241 -1.95 19.85 1.90
C GLN A 241 -2.72 20.36 3.12
N GLU A 242 -3.26 19.46 3.94
CA GLU A 242 -3.99 19.82 5.16
C GLU A 242 -3.10 20.54 6.17
N ALA A 243 -1.89 20.01 6.40
CA ALA A 243 -0.94 20.63 7.32
C ALA A 243 -0.45 22.00 6.80
N MET A 244 -0.22 22.12 5.49
CA MET A 244 0.16 23.37 4.84
C MET A 244 -0.93 24.44 4.96
N ASP A 245 -2.19 24.10 4.61
CA ASP A 245 -3.32 25.03 4.75
C ASP A 245 -3.49 25.46 6.21
N LYS A 246 -3.38 24.53 7.17
CA LYS A 246 -3.44 24.88 8.59
C LYS A 246 -2.31 25.83 8.99
N ALA A 247 -1.08 25.58 8.55
CA ALA A 247 0.07 26.39 8.87
C ALA A 247 -0.03 27.81 8.28
N VAL A 248 -0.59 27.96 7.08
CA VAL A 248 -0.79 29.28 6.45
C VAL A 248 -1.67 30.21 7.28
N PHE A 249 -2.76 29.70 7.84
CA PHE A 249 -3.68 30.53 8.61
C PHE A 249 -3.37 30.52 10.10
N LEU A 250 -3.22 29.33 10.69
CA LEU A 250 -3.10 29.10 12.14
C LEU A 250 -1.67 28.79 12.61
N GLY A 251 -0.67 28.86 11.74
CA GLY A 251 0.73 28.62 12.11
C GLY A 251 1.15 29.52 13.28
N SER A 252 1.70 28.92 14.33
CA SER A 252 2.01 29.65 15.56
C SER A 252 3.27 30.52 15.46
N GLY A 253 4.12 30.31 14.45
CA GLY A 253 5.46 30.90 14.40
C GLY A 253 6.42 30.37 15.47
N ALA A 254 6.01 29.34 16.22
CA ALA A 254 6.76 28.74 17.31
C ALA A 254 6.96 27.24 17.06
N ASN A 255 7.87 26.61 17.83
CA ASN A 255 8.14 25.17 17.78
C ASN A 255 8.47 24.61 16.37
N GLY A 256 9.02 25.46 15.49
CA GLY A 256 9.36 25.07 14.12
C GLY A 256 8.23 25.22 13.10
N GLU A 257 7.04 25.70 13.49
CA GLU A 257 5.95 26.04 12.56
C GLU A 257 6.15 27.45 11.97
N PRO A 258 5.71 27.70 10.72
CA PRO A 258 5.71 29.04 10.16
C PRO A 258 4.70 29.94 10.89
N THR A 259 4.89 31.26 10.77
CA THR A 259 3.92 32.22 11.31
C THR A 259 2.75 32.33 10.35
N GLY A 260 1.54 31.99 10.81
CA GLY A 260 0.31 32.08 10.02
C GLY A 260 -0.33 33.46 10.08
N ILE A 261 -1.34 33.69 9.24
CA ILE A 261 -2.09 34.96 9.13
C ILE A 261 -2.61 35.48 10.47
N PHE A 262 -3.13 34.61 11.35
CA PHE A 262 -3.64 35.04 12.65
C PHE A 262 -2.51 35.42 13.63
N ALA A 263 -1.46 34.59 13.74
CA ALA A 263 -0.35 34.86 14.65
C ALA A 263 0.49 36.07 14.22
N GLY A 264 0.62 36.27 12.91
CA GLY A 264 1.38 37.39 12.32
C GLY A 264 0.58 38.69 12.19
N ALA A 265 -0.73 38.69 12.45
CA ALA A 265 -1.63 39.81 12.15
C ALA A 265 -1.13 41.18 12.67
N SER A 266 -0.83 41.25 13.98
CA SER A 266 -0.32 42.45 14.64
C SER A 266 1.03 42.91 14.07
N THR A 267 2.00 42.01 13.93
CA THR A 267 3.33 42.30 13.39
C THR A 267 3.29 42.78 11.93
N TRP A 268 2.35 42.24 11.16
CA TRP A 268 2.19 42.54 9.76
C TRP A 268 1.31 43.78 9.50
N GLY A 269 0.56 44.25 10.51
CA GLY A 269 -0.35 45.37 10.41
C GLY A 269 -1.70 45.02 9.77
N ILE A 270 -2.09 43.74 9.81
CA ILE A 270 -3.40 43.27 9.36
C ILE A 270 -4.44 43.80 10.35
N ALA A 271 -5.54 44.37 9.85
CA ALA A 271 -6.58 44.84 10.76
C ALA A 271 -7.43 43.67 11.25
N GLU A 272 -7.63 43.64 12.56
CA GLU A 272 -8.46 42.71 13.30
C GLU A 272 -9.67 43.46 13.86
N ASN A 273 -10.86 43.14 13.37
CA ASN A 273 -12.10 43.80 13.77
C ASN A 273 -13.00 42.82 14.53
N ALA A 274 -13.31 43.16 15.77
CA ALA A 274 -14.25 42.41 16.60
C ALA A 274 -15.69 42.74 16.16
N VAL A 275 -16.39 41.74 15.65
CA VAL A 275 -17.79 41.86 15.23
C VAL A 275 -18.73 41.60 16.41
N ASP A 276 -18.41 40.60 17.23
CA ASP A 276 -19.15 40.20 18.44
C ASP A 276 -20.68 40.05 18.26
N ALA A 277 -21.10 39.64 17.06
CA ALA A 277 -22.48 39.55 16.65
C ALA A 277 -22.73 38.33 15.76
N ALA A 278 -24.02 38.03 15.55
CA ALA A 278 -24.43 36.98 14.62
C ALA A 278 -23.95 37.29 13.19
N ALA A 279 -23.56 36.25 12.47
CA ALA A 279 -23.14 36.35 11.09
C ALA A 279 -24.28 36.92 10.23
N SER A 280 -24.00 38.03 9.54
CA SER A 280 -24.95 38.69 8.65
C SER A 280 -24.21 39.37 7.51
N TRP A 281 -24.84 39.50 6.35
CA TRP A 281 -24.27 40.23 5.21
C TRP A 281 -23.88 41.66 5.59
N ALA A 282 -24.61 42.29 6.52
CA ALA A 282 -24.27 43.62 7.00
C ALA A 282 -22.87 43.69 7.63
N ALA A 283 -22.48 42.68 8.42
CA ALA A 283 -21.17 42.61 9.07
C ALA A 283 -20.03 42.37 8.06
N PHE A 284 -20.26 41.54 7.04
CA PHE A 284 -19.28 41.34 5.96
C PHE A 284 -19.17 42.58 5.08
N ARG A 285 -20.30 43.22 4.76
CA ARG A 285 -20.34 44.40 3.89
C ARG A 285 -19.60 45.59 4.48
N SER A 286 -19.63 45.80 5.80
CA SER A 286 -18.86 46.90 6.42
C SER A 286 -17.36 46.74 6.18
N GLU A 287 -16.85 45.50 6.26
CA GLU A 287 -15.45 45.20 5.98
C GLU A 287 -15.11 45.31 4.50
N VAL A 288 -16.02 44.87 3.61
CA VAL A 288 -15.88 45.06 2.16
C VAL A 288 -15.81 46.55 1.79
N VAL A 289 -16.67 47.38 2.40
CA VAL A 289 -16.62 48.85 2.20
C VAL A 289 -15.28 49.40 2.70
N SER A 290 -14.76 48.91 3.82
CA SER A 290 -13.42 49.29 4.31
C SER A 290 -12.33 49.00 3.27
N PHE A 291 -12.33 47.82 2.63
CA PHE A 291 -11.41 47.51 1.53
C PHE A 291 -11.55 48.47 0.35
N MET A 292 -12.79 48.79 -0.05
CA MET A 292 -13.05 49.72 -1.16
C MET A 292 -12.57 51.14 -0.83
N THR A 293 -12.86 51.65 0.37
CA THR A 293 -12.39 52.97 0.82
C THR A 293 -10.87 53.03 0.99
N GLY A 294 -10.24 51.89 1.25
CA GLY A 294 -8.78 51.74 1.29
C GLY A 294 -8.11 51.55 -0.08
N ASN A 295 -8.86 51.63 -1.19
CA ASN A 295 -8.38 51.35 -2.56
C ASN A 295 -7.80 49.94 -2.74
N ALA A 296 -8.22 48.98 -1.91
CA ALA A 296 -7.79 47.58 -1.99
C ALA A 296 -8.75 46.71 -2.81
N ALA A 297 -9.95 47.20 -3.15
CA ALA A 297 -10.92 46.52 -3.99
C ALA A 297 -11.71 47.54 -4.81
N ASN A 298 -12.08 47.21 -6.06
CA ASN A 298 -12.96 48.05 -6.88
C ASN A 298 -14.44 47.75 -6.61
N GLY A 299 -14.73 46.54 -6.13
CA GLY A 299 -16.07 46.16 -5.69
C GLY A 299 -16.10 44.90 -4.83
N PRO A 300 -17.28 44.50 -4.33
CA PRO A 300 -17.44 43.31 -3.48
C PRO A 300 -16.98 42.01 -4.15
N SER A 301 -17.09 41.92 -5.47
CA SER A 301 -16.67 40.76 -6.26
C SER A 301 -15.17 40.51 -6.24
N ASP A 302 -14.36 41.48 -5.83
CA ASP A 302 -12.90 41.33 -5.75
C ASP A 302 -12.46 40.69 -4.40
N VAL A 303 -13.40 40.50 -3.47
CA VAL A 303 -13.12 40.01 -2.12
C VAL A 303 -13.49 38.53 -2.00
N ASN A 304 -12.55 37.73 -1.50
CA ASN A 304 -12.75 36.34 -1.10
C ASN A 304 -12.87 36.23 0.41
N ALA A 305 -13.77 35.37 0.88
CA ALA A 305 -13.98 35.09 2.30
C ALA A 305 -13.63 33.64 2.65
N LEU A 306 -12.89 33.45 3.75
CA LEU A 306 -12.69 32.17 4.42
C LEU A 306 -13.53 32.15 5.68
N ILE A 307 -14.48 31.22 5.72
CA ILE A 307 -15.38 31.02 6.85
C ILE A 307 -15.34 29.57 7.34
N ARG A 308 -15.90 29.37 8.52
CA ARG A 308 -16.19 28.05 9.05
C ARG A 308 -17.56 27.54 8.59
N PRO A 309 -17.75 26.22 8.36
CA PRO A 309 -19.05 25.64 8.04
C PRO A 309 -20.16 25.96 9.06
N GLU A 310 -19.80 26.17 10.32
CA GLU A 310 -20.73 26.52 11.39
C GLU A 310 -21.37 27.91 11.18
N ILE A 311 -20.63 28.85 10.57
CA ILE A 311 -21.17 30.18 10.19
C ILE A 311 -22.19 30.04 9.07
N PHE A 312 -21.96 29.12 8.13
CA PHE A 312 -22.88 28.86 7.04
C PHE A 312 -24.24 28.37 7.56
N ASP A 313 -24.25 27.42 8.50
CA ASP A 313 -25.48 26.90 9.11
C ASP A 313 -26.34 28.02 9.72
N GLY A 314 -25.71 28.97 10.44
CA GLY A 314 -26.40 30.14 10.99
C GLY A 314 -26.95 31.11 9.94
N MET A 315 -26.20 31.35 8.85
CA MET A 315 -26.60 32.29 7.80
C MET A 315 -27.66 31.72 6.85
N ASP A 316 -27.60 30.42 6.54
CA ASP A 316 -28.56 29.76 5.65
C ASP A 316 -29.96 29.65 6.30
N GLY A 317 -30.02 29.50 7.63
CA GLY A 317 -31.27 29.53 8.39
C GLY A 317 -31.91 30.92 8.51
N THR A 318 -31.20 31.99 8.14
CA THR A 318 -31.63 33.38 8.38
C THR A 318 -32.15 34.01 7.10
N TYR A 319 -33.48 34.19 7.02
CA TYR A 319 -34.16 34.82 5.88
C TYR A 319 -34.24 36.33 6.02
N ILE A 320 -34.12 37.03 4.88
CA ILE A 320 -34.48 38.45 4.82
C ILE A 320 -36.01 38.56 4.91
N SER A 321 -36.49 39.37 5.85
CA SER A 321 -37.92 39.62 6.03
C SER A 321 -38.61 40.01 4.72
N GLY A 322 -39.67 39.30 4.37
CA GLY A 322 -40.46 39.55 3.16
C GLY A 322 -39.87 38.98 1.86
N THR A 323 -38.81 38.16 1.93
CA THR A 323 -38.24 37.48 0.76
C THR A 323 -37.93 36.01 1.05
N ALA A 324 -37.71 35.21 0.01
CA ALA A 324 -37.22 33.83 0.12
C ALA A 324 -35.69 33.72 0.01
N VAL A 325 -34.97 34.83 0.23
CA VAL A 325 -33.51 34.92 0.09
C VAL A 325 -32.89 34.85 1.48
N THR A 326 -31.88 34.01 1.66
CA THR A 326 -31.14 33.89 2.92
C THR A 326 -30.01 34.92 3.00
N GLU A 327 -29.51 35.20 4.20
CA GLU A 327 -28.31 36.02 4.37
C GLU A 327 -27.09 35.39 3.67
N TRP A 328 -27.05 34.06 3.60
CA TRP A 328 -26.05 33.31 2.85
C TRP A 328 -26.10 33.55 1.34
N ASP A 329 -27.28 33.55 0.74
CA ASP A 329 -27.47 33.81 -0.69
C ASP A 329 -26.96 35.20 -1.08
N ARG A 330 -27.19 36.20 -0.23
CA ARG A 330 -26.67 37.57 -0.46
C ARG A 330 -25.15 37.63 -0.41
N LEU A 331 -24.56 36.95 0.57
CA LEU A 331 -23.11 36.94 0.77
C LEU A 331 -22.42 36.31 -0.45
N THR A 332 -22.88 35.14 -0.86
CA THR A 332 -22.30 34.39 -1.97
C THR A 332 -22.53 35.05 -3.32
N GLN A 333 -23.66 35.74 -3.51
CA GLN A 333 -23.91 36.50 -4.74
C GLN A 333 -23.03 37.75 -4.86
N ALA A 334 -22.67 38.37 -3.74
CA ALA A 334 -21.92 39.62 -3.73
C ALA A 334 -20.40 39.44 -3.79
N LEU A 335 -19.86 38.40 -3.13
CA LEU A 335 -18.42 38.16 -3.04
C LEU A 335 -17.86 37.40 -4.24
N GLY A 336 -16.55 37.53 -4.47
CA GLY A 336 -15.84 36.80 -5.52
C GLY A 336 -15.72 35.30 -5.26
N GLY A 337 -15.70 34.92 -3.98
CA GLY A 337 -15.70 33.53 -3.55
C GLY A 337 -15.83 33.40 -2.04
N VAL A 338 -16.57 32.38 -1.59
CA VAL A 338 -16.64 32.01 -0.18
C VAL A 338 -16.12 30.58 -0.03
N THR A 339 -15.00 30.43 0.65
CA THR A 339 -14.38 29.14 0.95
C THR A 339 -14.69 28.75 2.38
N MET A 340 -15.15 27.51 2.57
CA MET A 340 -15.38 26.95 3.89
C MET A 340 -14.26 26.00 4.26
N SER A 341 -13.72 26.13 5.48
CA SER A 341 -12.74 25.17 5.99
C SER A 341 -12.83 25.02 7.50
N HIS A 342 -12.86 23.76 7.95
CA HIS A 342 -12.81 23.41 9.37
C HIS A 342 -11.38 23.39 9.93
N ASN A 343 -10.37 23.27 9.05
CA ASN A 343 -8.96 23.09 9.41
C ASN A 343 -8.15 24.38 9.30
N ALA A 344 -8.52 25.29 8.41
CA ALA A 344 -7.81 26.56 8.19
C ALA A 344 -8.20 27.67 9.19
N LEU A 345 -9.27 27.49 9.96
CA LEU A 345 -9.69 28.39 11.04
C LEU A 345 -9.61 27.64 12.37
N ALA A 346 -9.73 28.29 13.52
CA ALA A 346 -9.78 27.64 14.85
C ALA A 346 -11.22 27.37 15.28
N ALA A 347 -11.48 26.25 15.97
CA ALA A 347 -12.85 25.82 16.28
C ALA A 347 -13.59 26.92 17.05
N PRO A 348 -14.91 27.12 16.85
CA PRO A 348 -15.62 28.13 17.61
C PRO A 348 -15.49 27.87 19.10
N THR A 349 -15.15 28.92 19.86
CA THR A 349 -14.99 28.84 21.31
C THR A 349 -15.78 29.96 21.99
N GLY A 350 -15.99 29.85 23.31
CA GLY A 350 -16.77 30.82 24.09
C GLY A 350 -18.24 30.45 24.25
N ASP A 351 -18.97 31.29 24.99
CA ASP A 351 -20.42 31.19 25.20
C ASP A 351 -21.07 32.58 24.99
N PRO A 352 -21.81 32.79 23.89
CA PRO A 352 -22.03 31.85 22.78
C PRO A 352 -20.76 31.60 21.96
N ALA A 353 -20.68 30.43 21.31
CA ALA A 353 -19.53 30.04 20.51
C ALA A 353 -19.34 31.00 19.33
N ALA A 354 -18.11 31.50 19.16
CA ALA A 354 -17.79 32.45 18.10
C ALA A 354 -16.58 31.98 17.29
N SER A 355 -16.57 32.33 16.01
CA SER A 355 -15.52 31.99 15.05
C SER A 355 -14.87 33.23 14.46
N SER A 356 -13.74 33.01 13.81
CA SER A 356 -13.00 34.03 13.08
C SER A 356 -13.19 33.83 11.58
N VAL A 357 -13.17 34.93 10.83
CA VAL A 357 -13.29 34.97 9.38
C VAL A 357 -12.09 35.73 8.81
N VAL A 358 -11.57 35.28 7.68
CA VAL A 358 -10.53 36.00 6.94
C VAL A 358 -11.08 36.47 5.60
N LEU A 359 -10.93 37.76 5.31
CA LEU A 359 -11.23 38.34 4.01
C LEU A 359 -9.94 38.72 3.30
N THR A 360 -9.90 38.50 1.99
CA THR A 360 -8.72 38.78 1.16
C THR A 360 -9.12 39.42 -0.17
N THR A 361 -8.25 40.23 -0.74
CA THR A 361 -8.40 40.83 -2.08
C THR A 361 -7.06 40.85 -2.81
N SER A 362 -7.06 40.74 -4.14
CA SER A 362 -5.85 40.76 -4.99
C SER A 362 -5.72 42.08 -5.76
N ALA A 363 -5.80 43.20 -5.02
CA ALA A 363 -5.64 44.55 -5.57
C ALA A 363 -4.36 44.68 -6.45
N GLY A 364 -4.50 45.25 -7.65
CA GLY A 364 -3.36 45.50 -8.54
C GLY A 364 -2.69 44.25 -9.11
N GLY A 365 -3.36 43.09 -9.06
CA GLY A 365 -2.81 41.82 -9.59
C GLY A 365 -1.74 41.18 -8.71
N VAL A 366 -1.56 41.68 -7.49
CA VAL A 366 -0.63 41.12 -6.50
C VAL A 366 -1.40 40.27 -5.51
N ALA A 367 -0.92 39.05 -5.27
CA ALA A 367 -1.51 38.13 -4.31
C ALA A 367 -1.43 38.71 -2.87
N PRO A 368 -2.47 38.58 -2.03
CA PRO A 368 -2.49 39.11 -0.66
C PRO A 368 -1.41 38.51 0.26
N PHE A 369 -1.04 37.25 0.03
CA PHE A 369 0.03 36.56 0.75
C PHE A 369 0.75 35.58 -0.16
N PHE A 370 2.01 35.31 0.18
CA PHE A 370 2.87 34.38 -0.51
C PHE A 370 3.19 33.19 0.39
N VAL A 371 3.15 32.01 -0.20
CA VAL A 371 3.63 30.79 0.45
C VAL A 371 4.89 30.36 -0.28
N GLY A 372 6.02 30.54 0.38
CA GLY A 372 7.32 30.14 -0.13
C GLY A 372 7.53 28.66 0.12
N THR A 373 7.96 27.92 -0.88
CA THR A 373 8.40 26.54 -0.73
C THR A 373 9.81 26.40 -1.26
N PHE A 374 10.65 25.62 -0.59
CA PHE A 374 11.97 25.29 -1.13
C PHE A 374 11.86 24.07 -2.04
N GLY A 375 12.18 24.26 -3.32
CA GLY A 375 12.27 23.16 -4.28
C GLY A 375 10.98 22.33 -4.39
N ALA A 376 11.11 21.02 -4.23
CA ALA A 376 10.01 20.06 -4.30
C ALA A 376 9.92 19.27 -2.98
N ILE A 377 8.88 18.46 -2.85
CA ILE A 377 8.76 17.50 -1.73
C ILE A 377 9.89 16.48 -1.84
N ASP A 378 10.72 16.38 -0.80
CA ASP A 378 11.76 15.36 -0.71
C ASP A 378 11.19 14.07 -0.10
N LEU A 379 11.21 12.99 -0.88
CA LEU A 379 10.70 11.69 -0.46
C LEU A 379 11.85 10.76 -0.10
N VAL A 380 12.06 10.56 1.20
CA VAL A 380 13.12 9.70 1.74
C VAL A 380 12.57 8.31 2.02
N ARG A 381 13.21 7.31 1.41
CA ARG A 381 12.95 5.89 1.64
C ARG A 381 13.93 5.34 2.68
N ASP A 382 13.43 4.96 3.85
CA ASP A 382 14.22 4.37 4.93
C ASP A 382 13.87 2.88 5.14
N VAL A 383 14.85 2.02 4.90
CA VAL A 383 14.76 0.56 5.02
C VAL A 383 15.47 0.05 6.29
N PHE A 384 16.18 0.92 7.00
CA PHE A 384 17.04 0.52 8.12
C PHE A 384 16.30 0.64 9.45
N SER A 385 15.56 1.72 9.68
CA SER A 385 14.93 1.98 10.99
C SER A 385 13.92 0.91 11.40
N ASP A 386 13.23 0.29 10.44
CA ASP A 386 12.23 -0.77 10.69
C ASP A 386 12.71 -2.14 10.17
N ALA A 387 14.02 -2.33 9.99
CA ALA A 387 14.60 -3.56 9.43
C ALA A 387 14.28 -4.83 10.24
N GLN A 388 14.20 -4.73 11.58
CA GLN A 388 13.86 -5.86 12.45
C GLN A 388 12.46 -6.42 12.18
N SER A 389 11.51 -5.59 11.78
CA SER A 389 10.16 -6.02 11.39
C SER A 389 10.01 -6.23 9.87
N GLY A 390 11.07 -5.94 9.10
CA GLY A 390 11.06 -5.91 7.64
C GLY A 390 10.13 -4.83 7.08
N GLY A 391 9.84 -3.79 7.85
CA GLY A 391 9.01 -2.67 7.46
C GLY A 391 9.77 -1.65 6.60
N LEU A 392 9.01 -0.85 5.84
CA LEU A 392 9.52 0.28 5.07
C LEU A 392 8.97 1.57 5.65
N ARG A 393 9.83 2.57 5.85
CA ARG A 393 9.41 3.91 6.25
C ARG A 393 9.60 4.87 5.07
N LEU A 394 8.55 5.61 4.76
CA LEU A 394 8.58 6.71 3.79
C LEU A 394 8.42 8.01 4.56
N THR A 395 9.32 8.95 4.34
CA THR A 395 9.25 10.31 4.92
C THR A 395 9.17 11.30 3.77
N ALA A 396 8.10 12.07 3.70
CA ALA A 396 8.01 13.23 2.80
C ALA A 396 8.30 14.49 3.60
N LEU A 397 9.27 15.27 3.14
CA LEU A 397 9.67 16.55 3.73
C LEU A 397 9.32 17.67 2.76
N ALA A 398 8.70 18.72 3.27
CA ALA A 398 8.44 19.95 2.55
C ALA A 398 8.91 21.12 3.42
N THR A 399 9.74 21.99 2.85
CA THR A 399 10.19 23.20 3.52
C THR A 399 9.36 24.37 3.02
N MET A 400 8.74 25.12 3.93
CA MET A 400 7.85 26.23 3.59
C MET A 400 8.00 27.42 4.53
N ASP A 401 7.50 28.56 4.09
CA ASP A 401 7.29 29.75 4.91
C ASP A 401 6.15 30.59 4.32
N VAL A 402 5.59 31.50 5.13
CA VAL A 402 4.45 32.32 4.77
C VAL A 402 4.76 33.77 5.09
N THR A 403 4.59 34.62 4.09
CA THR A 403 4.70 36.07 4.25
C THR A 403 3.51 36.75 3.61
N ILE A 404 3.19 37.96 4.05
CA ILE A 404 2.14 38.76 3.43
C ILE A 404 2.72 39.74 2.42
N SER A 405 1.95 40.10 1.40
CA SER A 405 2.35 41.16 0.48
C SER A 405 1.94 42.53 1.08
N ARG A 406 0.64 42.81 1.16
CA ARG A 406 0.09 44.06 1.68
C ARG A 406 -0.94 43.77 2.75
N ALA A 407 -0.72 44.30 3.95
CA ALA A 407 -1.67 44.14 5.04
C ALA A 407 -3.06 44.72 4.72
N ALA A 408 -3.11 45.77 3.89
CA ALA A 408 -4.37 46.37 3.43
C ALA A 408 -5.24 45.42 2.58
N GLN A 409 -4.68 44.32 2.06
CA GLN A 409 -5.39 43.31 1.26
C GLN A 409 -5.99 42.19 2.13
N ILE A 410 -5.75 42.19 3.44
CA ILE A 410 -6.23 41.16 4.36
C ILE A 410 -7.00 41.82 5.51
N ARG A 411 -8.13 41.24 5.89
CA ARG A 411 -8.89 41.61 7.09
C ARG A 411 -9.26 40.37 7.87
N ILE A 412 -9.18 40.47 9.19
CA ILE A 412 -9.61 39.42 10.10
C ILE A 412 -10.82 39.95 10.86
N MET A 413 -11.92 39.20 10.81
CA MET A 413 -13.09 39.44 11.64
C MET A 413 -13.09 38.41 12.76
N THR A 414 -13.24 38.86 14.01
CA THR A 414 -13.32 37.98 15.18
C THR A 414 -14.69 38.08 15.83
N GLY A 415 -15.09 37.06 16.59
CA GLY A 415 -16.34 37.10 17.34
C GLY A 415 -17.60 36.91 16.49
N VAL A 416 -17.50 36.31 15.30
CA VAL A 416 -18.64 36.05 14.43
C VAL A 416 -19.39 34.81 14.93
N ARG A 417 -20.67 34.95 15.24
CA ARG A 417 -21.51 33.92 15.87
C ARG A 417 -22.48 33.27 14.91
#